data_AF-A0A3D1LM62-F1
#
_entry.id   AF-A0A3D1LM62-F1
#
_cell.length_a   1.000
_cell.length_b   1.000
_cell.length_c   1.000
_cell.angle_alpha   90.00
_cell.angle_beta   90.00
_cell.angle_gamma   90.00
#
_symmetry.space_group_name_H-M   'P 1'
#
loop_
_entity.id
_entity.type
_entity.pdbx_description
1 polymer ?
#
loop_
_entity_poly.entity_id
_entity_poly.type
_entity_poly.pdbx_seq_one_letter_code
_entity_poly.pdbx_strand_id
1 'polypeptide(L)'
;MQCFFRLLLIIVLATPVLSNAAPTAPDPAFQKHVAADVKNFGILRGNLRRAAEFAGSRPDLFNSGKERKNALLSREDKLAVWNTWSSVLDSLAGLDGIRREYKKFNLFQEGEQRNTSFAIANAAFLAGYRHALELIALVDRNPALDTILNEEVPELGIPAGSFGRFKFRFLNAAIAVEFAALQVIGKSHAGGPPELRVATEEDSRVIWEMGKGRGHELTLKNALAVVQKSGFAAWFPLQKGISGWMGDTKVARPHSHLISARQIESIGKRLQPGDIIFERHEWYLSNLGLPGFWTHVALFVGTPEERRAFFNDAEVREWVKGLGGADGNFESLLKQRYPTAYSRSLIIKDDKRPSRILEAISEGVSFTSLEYTGASDSIGVIRPRLSKRDKAQAILRAFLYSGRPYDFNFDFLTDSTLVCSELIFKAYEPGGGMRGLRFPVSEVVGRKVSTPNGMVRQFAEQAGSDESQADFVLFLDGFEKEKRAVESTPEQFRASWKRPNWHILIQDAPTEAKRR
;
A
#
# COMPACT_ATOMS: atom_id res chain seq x y z
N MET A 1 101.15 15.60 -12.06
CA MET A 1 101.14 16.04 -13.48
C MET A 1 99.71 15.92 -13.98
N GLN A 2 98.99 17.05 -14.12
CA GLN A 2 98.67 17.70 -15.41
C GLN A 2 97.78 16.80 -16.30
N CYS A 3 96.64 17.19 -16.87
CA CYS A 3 96.11 18.52 -17.21
C CYS A 3 94.58 18.44 -17.46
N PHE A 4 93.95 19.60 -17.34
CA PHE A 4 92.61 19.99 -17.80
C PHE A 4 92.41 19.82 -19.33
N PHE A 5 91.17 19.52 -19.76
CA PHE A 5 90.32 20.26 -20.74
C PHE A 5 89.07 19.42 -21.10
N ARG A 6 87.85 19.77 -20.64
CA ARG A 6 86.80 20.57 -21.31
C ARG A 6 86.12 19.91 -22.55
N LEU A 7 84.81 19.66 -22.37
CA LEU A 7 83.68 20.14 -23.21
C LEU A 7 82.88 19.14 -24.08
N LEU A 8 81.55 19.18 -23.82
CA LEU A 8 80.41 19.13 -24.74
C LEU A 8 79.64 17.81 -25.00
N LEU A 9 78.60 17.63 -24.16
CA LEU A 9 77.19 17.37 -24.49
C LEU A 9 76.81 17.09 -25.98
N ILE A 10 76.50 15.83 -26.32
CA ILE A 10 75.34 15.39 -27.13
C ILE A 10 75.03 13.93 -26.70
N ILE A 11 74.00 13.72 -25.89
CA ILE A 11 73.41 12.38 -25.69
C ILE A 11 72.21 12.30 -26.62
N VAL A 12 72.38 11.56 -27.73
CA VAL A 12 71.28 11.07 -28.55
C VAL A 12 70.57 10.02 -27.71
N LEU A 13 69.42 10.38 -27.12
CA LEU A 13 68.48 9.41 -26.56
C LEU A 13 67.88 8.64 -27.74
N ALA A 14 68.41 7.44 -27.99
CA ALA A 14 67.75 6.43 -28.79
C ALA A 14 66.39 6.16 -28.14
N THR A 15 65.31 6.64 -28.77
CA THR A 15 63.96 6.22 -28.43
C THR A 15 63.85 4.73 -28.71
N PRO A 16 63.43 3.89 -27.75
CA PRO A 16 63.01 2.55 -28.11
C PRO A 16 61.76 2.73 -28.97
N VAL A 17 61.84 2.30 -30.23
CA VAL A 17 60.65 2.05 -31.03
C VAL A 17 59.87 1.00 -30.26
N LEU A 18 58.82 1.43 -29.55
CA LEU A 18 57.81 0.53 -29.02
C LEU A 18 57.24 -0.23 -30.21
N SER A 19 57.61 -1.50 -30.31
CA SER A 19 56.96 -2.46 -31.19
C SER A 19 55.46 -2.38 -30.93
N ASN A 20 54.68 -2.05 -31.97
CA ASN A 20 53.24 -2.24 -31.97
C ASN A 20 53.00 -3.73 -31.75
N ALA A 21 52.73 -4.12 -30.51
CA ALA A 21 52.17 -5.42 -30.22
C ALA A 21 50.90 -5.58 -31.07
N ALA A 22 50.83 -6.67 -31.84
CA ALA A 22 49.63 -7.03 -32.56
C ALA A 22 48.44 -7.03 -31.57
N PRO A 23 47.23 -6.59 -31.99
CA PRO A 23 46.07 -6.63 -31.13
C PRO A 23 45.88 -8.05 -30.61
N THR A 24 45.99 -8.21 -29.29
CA THR A 24 45.63 -9.42 -28.56
C THR A 24 44.20 -9.77 -28.93
N ALA A 25 43.97 -11.00 -29.39
CA ALA A 25 42.62 -11.47 -29.68
C ALA A 25 41.75 -11.25 -28.43
N PRO A 26 40.52 -10.71 -28.57
CA PRO A 26 39.70 -10.36 -27.42
C PRO A 26 39.43 -11.60 -26.56
N ASP A 27 39.54 -11.44 -25.24
CA ASP A 27 39.33 -12.52 -24.26
C ASP A 27 37.97 -13.21 -24.51
N PRO A 28 37.94 -14.51 -24.87
CA PRO A 28 36.71 -15.23 -25.14
C PRO A 28 35.72 -15.23 -23.97
N ALA A 29 36.21 -15.15 -22.73
CA ALA A 29 35.35 -15.04 -21.55
C ALA A 29 34.68 -13.66 -21.50
N PHE A 30 35.44 -12.58 -21.71
CA PHE A 30 34.94 -11.21 -21.78
C PHE A 30 33.87 -11.05 -22.89
N GLN A 31 34.12 -11.58 -24.09
CA GLN A 31 33.16 -11.50 -25.20
C GLN A 31 31.85 -12.26 -24.91
N LYS A 32 31.93 -13.40 -24.23
CA LYS A 32 30.75 -14.16 -23.79
C LYS A 32 29.93 -13.37 -22.75
N HIS A 33 30.59 -12.70 -21.81
CA HIS A 33 29.93 -11.84 -20.82
C HIS A 33 29.26 -10.63 -21.48
N VAL A 34 29.95 -9.95 -22.39
CA VAL A 34 29.42 -8.83 -23.17
C VAL A 34 28.15 -9.24 -23.93
N ALA A 35 28.16 -10.36 -24.65
CA ALA A 35 26.98 -10.81 -25.39
C ALA A 35 25.78 -11.11 -24.47
N ALA A 36 26.02 -11.70 -23.29
CA ALA A 36 24.99 -11.96 -22.30
C ALA A 36 24.40 -10.66 -21.73
N ASP A 37 25.25 -9.68 -21.41
CA ASP A 37 24.81 -8.41 -20.84
C ASP A 37 24.12 -7.49 -21.85
N VAL A 38 24.52 -7.52 -23.13
CA VAL A 38 23.80 -6.83 -24.21
C VAL A 38 22.39 -7.41 -24.37
N LYS A 39 22.25 -8.74 -24.31
CA LYS A 39 20.95 -9.41 -24.33
C LYS A 39 20.11 -9.03 -23.10
N ASN A 40 20.71 -9.08 -21.90
CA ASN A 40 20.03 -8.72 -20.65
C ASN A 40 19.59 -7.26 -20.67
N PHE A 41 20.44 -6.34 -21.12
CA PHE A 41 20.10 -4.94 -21.33
C PHE A 41 18.85 -4.78 -22.21
N GLY A 42 18.78 -5.49 -23.34
CA GLY A 42 17.61 -5.46 -24.23
C GLY A 42 16.31 -5.89 -23.55
N ILE A 43 16.36 -6.94 -22.72
CA ILE A 43 15.22 -7.43 -21.93
C ILE A 43 14.78 -6.37 -20.92
N LEU A 44 15.72 -5.84 -20.13
CA LEU A 44 15.45 -4.87 -19.06
C LEU A 44 14.92 -3.54 -19.62
N ARG A 45 15.52 -3.02 -20.70
CA ARG A 45 15.01 -1.84 -21.41
C ARG A 45 13.62 -2.10 -21.98
N GLY A 46 13.38 -3.28 -22.54
CA GLY A 46 12.08 -3.68 -23.05
C GLY A 46 10.99 -3.73 -21.98
N ASN A 47 11.31 -4.18 -20.76
CA ASN A 47 10.40 -4.15 -19.62
C ASN A 47 10.03 -2.71 -19.22
N LEU A 48 11.02 -1.82 -19.12
CA LEU A 48 10.77 -0.40 -18.80
C LEU A 48 9.88 0.28 -19.84
N ARG A 49 10.11 -0.01 -21.12
CA ARG A 49 9.25 0.49 -22.20
C ARG A 49 7.83 -0.03 -22.09
N ARG A 50 7.64 -1.33 -21.85
CA ARG A 50 6.30 -1.92 -21.63
C ARG A 50 5.58 -1.33 -20.43
N ALA A 51 6.30 -0.98 -19.36
CA ALA A 51 5.72 -0.31 -18.21
C ALA A 51 5.18 1.08 -18.57
N ALA A 52 5.93 1.85 -19.36
CA ALA A 52 5.47 3.15 -19.88
C ALA A 52 4.30 3.01 -20.86
N GLU A 53 4.34 2.04 -21.77
CA GLU A 53 3.25 1.70 -22.70
C GLU A 53 1.97 1.31 -21.94
N PHE A 54 2.09 0.46 -20.92
CA PHE A 54 0.97 0.08 -20.05
C PHE A 54 0.37 1.31 -19.37
N ALA A 55 1.20 2.15 -18.75
CA ALA A 55 0.75 3.38 -18.11
C ALA A 55 0.06 4.34 -19.10
N GLY A 56 0.57 4.43 -20.33
CA GLY A 56 -0.04 5.20 -21.41
C GLY A 56 -1.38 4.63 -21.91
N SER A 57 -1.51 3.30 -21.95
CA SER A 57 -2.74 2.60 -22.39
C SER A 57 -3.85 2.59 -21.34
N ARG A 58 -3.52 2.91 -20.08
CA ARG A 58 -4.46 2.94 -18.94
C ARG A 58 -4.65 4.37 -18.43
N PRO A 59 -5.20 5.30 -19.24
CA PRO A 59 -5.47 6.66 -18.79
C PRO A 59 -6.49 6.68 -17.63
N ASP A 60 -7.34 5.66 -17.52
CA ASP A 60 -8.23 5.45 -16.39
C ASP A 60 -7.47 5.31 -15.05
N LEU A 61 -6.25 4.78 -15.08
CA LEU A 61 -5.38 4.60 -13.90
C LEU A 61 -4.35 5.73 -13.74
N PHE A 62 -3.72 6.15 -14.84
CA PHE A 62 -2.58 7.07 -14.81
C PHE A 62 -2.93 8.52 -15.18
N ASN A 63 -4.16 8.80 -15.63
CA ASN A 63 -4.58 10.16 -16.00
C ASN A 63 -5.90 10.53 -15.28
N SER A 64 -5.78 11.06 -14.06
CA SER A 64 -6.95 11.63 -13.39
C SER A 64 -7.23 13.02 -14.00
N GLY A 65 -8.24 13.12 -14.87
CA GLY A 65 -8.83 14.42 -15.20
C GLY A 65 -9.27 15.16 -13.92
N LYS A 66 -9.56 16.47 -14.01
CA LYS A 66 -9.98 17.28 -12.84
C LYS A 66 -11.15 16.66 -12.04
N GLU A 67 -11.97 15.83 -12.67
CA GLU A 67 -13.13 15.13 -12.07
C GLU A 67 -12.79 13.80 -11.35
N ARG A 68 -11.59 13.23 -11.53
CA ARG A 68 -11.18 11.92 -10.98
C ARG A 68 -10.01 11.96 -10.01
N LYS A 69 -9.56 13.15 -9.58
CA LYS A 69 -8.40 13.32 -8.68
C LYS A 69 -8.42 12.46 -7.41
N ASN A 70 -9.62 12.00 -6.98
CA ASN A 70 -9.82 11.26 -5.73
C ASN A 70 -10.49 9.89 -5.95
N ALA A 71 -10.50 9.28 -7.14
CA ALA A 71 -11.10 7.95 -7.33
C ALA A 71 -10.24 6.88 -6.62
N LEU A 72 -10.86 6.09 -5.71
CA LEU A 72 -10.19 4.95 -5.09
C LEU A 72 -9.96 3.89 -6.17
N LEU A 73 -8.69 3.55 -6.41
CA LEU A 73 -8.32 2.46 -7.29
C LEU A 73 -8.79 1.14 -6.67
N SER A 74 -9.46 0.30 -7.48
CA SER A 74 -9.86 -1.04 -7.05
C SER A 74 -8.62 -1.86 -6.68
N ARG A 75 -8.78 -2.92 -5.88
CA ARG A 75 -7.64 -3.81 -5.55
C ARG A 75 -7.01 -4.41 -6.80
N GLU A 76 -7.81 -4.76 -7.81
CA GLU A 76 -7.33 -5.26 -9.10
C GLU A 76 -6.45 -4.21 -9.81
N ASP A 77 -6.90 -2.96 -9.85
CA ASP A 77 -6.15 -1.87 -10.45
C ASP A 77 -4.87 -1.54 -9.66
N LYS A 78 -4.94 -1.52 -8.32
CA LYS A 78 -3.74 -1.34 -7.48
C LYS A 78 -2.72 -2.46 -7.72
N LEU A 79 -3.17 -3.71 -7.81
CA LEU A 79 -2.29 -4.84 -8.16
C LEU A 79 -1.67 -4.67 -9.54
N ALA A 80 -2.41 -4.20 -10.54
CA ALA A 80 -1.85 -3.92 -11.87
C ALA A 80 -0.78 -2.82 -11.82
N VAL A 81 -1.02 -1.74 -11.05
CA VAL A 81 -0.06 -0.66 -10.81
C VAL A 81 1.18 -1.17 -10.08
N TRP A 82 1.04 -1.93 -8.99
CA TRP A 82 2.18 -2.44 -8.22
C TRP A 82 2.98 -3.50 -8.96
N ASN A 83 2.34 -4.40 -9.73
CA ASN A 83 3.06 -5.35 -10.57
C ASN A 83 3.88 -4.63 -11.65
N THR A 84 3.31 -3.57 -12.24
CA THR A 84 4.05 -2.70 -13.17
C THR A 84 5.22 -2.04 -12.46
N TRP A 85 5.01 -1.53 -11.25
CA TRP A 85 6.05 -0.89 -10.44
C TRP A 85 7.17 -1.84 -10.02
N SER A 86 6.84 -3.06 -9.59
CA SER A 86 7.82 -4.11 -9.30
C SER A 86 8.70 -4.40 -10.51
N SER A 87 8.08 -4.57 -11.69
CA SER A 87 8.82 -4.79 -12.95
C SER A 87 9.77 -3.63 -13.28
N VAL A 88 9.38 -2.39 -12.98
CA VAL A 88 10.24 -1.22 -13.12
C VAL A 88 11.42 -1.28 -12.16
N LEU A 89 11.18 -1.55 -10.87
CA LEU A 89 12.23 -1.67 -9.86
C LEU A 89 13.23 -2.78 -10.19
N ASP A 90 12.75 -3.97 -10.57
CA ASP A 90 13.58 -5.10 -10.97
C ASP A 90 14.43 -4.77 -12.20
N SER A 91 13.81 -4.12 -13.19
CA SER A 91 14.51 -3.75 -14.42
C SER A 91 15.61 -2.72 -14.16
N LEU A 92 15.35 -1.73 -13.28
CA LEU A 92 16.35 -0.75 -12.88
C LEU A 92 17.48 -1.37 -12.06
N ALA A 93 17.16 -2.29 -11.15
CA ALA A 93 18.17 -3.02 -10.38
C ALA A 93 19.09 -3.84 -11.30
N GLY A 94 18.53 -4.48 -12.34
CA GLY A 94 19.29 -5.18 -13.37
C GLY A 94 20.19 -4.25 -14.18
N LEU A 95 19.68 -3.09 -14.62
CA LEU A 95 20.47 -2.09 -15.34
C LEU A 95 21.60 -1.52 -14.46
N ASP A 96 21.36 -1.35 -13.16
CA ASP A 96 22.40 -0.94 -12.21
C ASP A 96 23.46 -2.01 -11.99
N GLY A 97 23.07 -3.28 -12.06
CA GLY A 97 23.98 -4.43 -12.08
C GLY A 97 24.94 -4.33 -13.26
N ILE A 98 24.39 -4.26 -14.47
CA ILE A 98 25.16 -4.10 -15.71
C ILE A 98 26.06 -2.86 -15.60
N ARG A 99 25.50 -1.71 -15.25
CA ARG A 99 26.26 -0.47 -15.16
C ARG A 99 27.42 -0.57 -14.17
N ARG A 100 27.22 -1.16 -13.00
CA ARG A 100 28.26 -1.29 -11.96
C ARG A 100 29.42 -2.17 -12.42
N GLU A 101 29.14 -3.22 -13.18
CA GLU A 101 30.17 -4.10 -13.75
C GLU A 101 31.08 -3.33 -14.72
N TYR A 102 30.49 -2.57 -15.63
CA TYR A 102 31.24 -1.88 -16.69
C TYR A 102 31.67 -0.43 -16.36
N LYS A 103 31.27 0.13 -15.20
CA LYS A 103 31.59 1.53 -14.81
C LYS A 103 33.09 1.80 -14.66
N LYS A 104 33.90 0.76 -14.45
CA LYS A 104 35.36 0.86 -14.29
C LYS A 104 36.12 0.81 -15.63
N PHE A 105 35.48 1.20 -16.74
CA PHE A 105 36.07 1.13 -18.07
C PHE A 105 37.42 1.84 -18.22
N ASN A 106 37.66 2.92 -17.45
CA ASN A 106 38.93 3.65 -17.44
C ASN A 106 40.14 2.82 -16.96
N LEU A 107 39.90 1.65 -16.34
CA LEU A 107 40.97 0.77 -15.87
C LEU A 107 41.52 -0.15 -16.98
N PHE A 108 40.84 -0.27 -18.12
CA PHE A 108 41.30 -1.09 -19.24
C PHE A 108 42.36 -0.36 -20.08
N GLN A 109 43.50 -1.02 -20.27
CA GLN A 109 44.58 -0.55 -21.15
C GLN A 109 44.23 -0.73 -22.63
N GLU A 110 43.46 -1.78 -22.95
CA GLU A 110 43.01 -2.08 -24.32
C GLU A 110 41.85 -1.18 -24.76
N GLY A 111 41.99 -0.54 -25.92
CA GLY A 111 41.01 0.41 -26.45
C GLY A 111 39.64 -0.22 -26.75
N GLU A 112 39.60 -1.45 -27.25
CA GLU A 112 38.35 -2.15 -27.59
C GLU A 112 37.54 -2.52 -26.35
N GLN A 113 38.19 -3.11 -25.33
CA GLN A 113 37.55 -3.46 -24.05
C GLN A 113 37.05 -2.21 -23.31
N ARG A 114 37.85 -1.13 -23.32
CA ARG A 114 37.46 0.17 -22.76
C ARG A 114 36.22 0.73 -23.45
N ASN A 115 36.20 0.76 -24.77
CA ASN A 115 35.09 1.32 -25.55
C ASN A 115 33.81 0.46 -25.40
N THR A 116 33.94 -0.86 -25.41
CA THR A 116 32.84 -1.81 -25.18
C THR A 116 32.24 -1.64 -23.79
N SER A 117 33.08 -1.57 -22.76
CA SER A 117 32.63 -1.38 -21.38
C SER A 117 31.94 -0.02 -21.20
N PHE A 118 32.51 1.05 -21.75
CA PHE A 118 31.87 2.35 -21.75
C PHE A 118 30.49 2.30 -22.42
N ALA A 119 30.39 1.70 -23.61
CA ALA A 119 29.15 1.62 -24.38
C ALA A 119 28.03 0.91 -23.60
N ILE A 120 28.33 -0.22 -22.95
CA ILE A 120 27.37 -0.99 -22.14
C ILE A 120 26.94 -0.20 -20.89
N ALA A 121 27.90 0.37 -20.15
CA ALA A 121 27.60 1.17 -18.96
C ALA A 121 26.75 2.41 -19.29
N ASN A 122 27.08 3.09 -20.39
CA ASN A 122 26.35 4.25 -20.87
C ASN A 122 24.94 3.88 -21.35
N ALA A 123 24.79 2.76 -22.07
CA ALA A 123 23.49 2.26 -22.50
C ALA A 123 22.57 1.98 -21.31
N ALA A 124 23.06 1.27 -20.29
CA ALA A 124 22.30 0.97 -19.10
C ALA A 124 21.88 2.23 -18.33
N PHE A 125 22.77 3.23 -18.24
CA PHE A 125 22.45 4.53 -17.65
C PHE A 125 21.34 5.27 -18.43
N LEU A 126 21.48 5.39 -19.76
CA LEU A 126 20.55 6.11 -20.61
C LEU A 126 19.15 5.47 -20.58
N ALA A 127 19.08 4.14 -20.66
CA ALA A 127 17.82 3.42 -20.60
C ALA A 127 17.11 3.66 -19.26
N GLY A 128 17.82 3.52 -18.14
CA GLY A 128 17.27 3.79 -16.81
C GLY A 128 16.81 5.24 -16.66
N TYR A 129 17.60 6.21 -17.11
CA TYR A 129 17.29 7.63 -16.95
C TYR A 129 16.09 8.07 -17.80
N ARG A 130 16.08 7.75 -19.11
CA ARG A 130 14.95 8.09 -20.00
C ARG A 130 13.63 7.56 -19.45
N HIS A 131 13.58 6.25 -19.21
CA HIS A 131 12.32 5.60 -18.87
C HIS A 131 11.86 6.00 -17.48
N ALA A 132 12.78 6.37 -16.59
CA ALA A 132 12.41 6.97 -15.32
C ALA A 132 11.73 8.33 -15.50
N LEU A 133 12.29 9.23 -16.32
CA LEU A 133 11.67 10.53 -16.60
C LEU A 133 10.28 10.37 -17.25
N GLU A 134 10.13 9.43 -18.17
CA GLU A 134 8.87 9.13 -18.84
C GLU A 134 7.82 8.61 -17.87
N LEU A 135 8.17 7.60 -17.06
CA LEU A 135 7.27 7.04 -16.05
C LEU A 135 6.87 8.07 -15.00
N ILE A 136 7.82 8.90 -14.51
CA ILE A 136 7.50 9.99 -13.58
C ILE A 136 6.48 10.94 -14.21
N ALA A 137 6.70 11.35 -15.46
CA ALA A 137 5.80 12.27 -16.16
C ALA A 137 4.41 11.68 -16.44
N LEU A 138 4.28 10.35 -16.54
CA LEU A 138 3.01 9.64 -16.65
C LEU A 138 2.31 9.54 -15.30
N VAL A 139 3.04 9.11 -14.26
CA VAL A 139 2.52 8.94 -12.90
C VAL A 139 2.08 10.29 -12.29
N ASP A 140 2.81 11.37 -12.52
CA ASP A 140 2.50 12.70 -11.99
C ASP A 140 1.18 13.29 -12.53
N ARG A 141 0.58 12.68 -13.55
CA ARG A 141 -0.76 13.04 -14.04
C ARG A 141 -1.87 12.55 -13.11
N ASN A 142 -1.59 11.60 -12.22
CA ASN A 142 -2.48 11.15 -11.17
C ASN A 142 -1.80 11.24 -9.78
N PRO A 143 -2.09 12.29 -8.98
CA PRO A 143 -1.49 12.47 -7.66
C PRO A 143 -1.67 11.29 -6.69
N ALA A 144 -2.74 10.50 -6.82
CA ALA A 144 -3.00 9.36 -5.95
C ALA A 144 -1.93 8.26 -6.08
N LEU A 145 -1.29 8.17 -7.25
CA LEU A 145 -0.22 7.20 -7.50
C LEU A 145 1.06 7.50 -6.72
N ASP A 146 1.29 8.75 -6.30
CA ASP A 146 2.44 9.08 -5.44
C ASP A 146 2.32 8.36 -4.09
N THR A 147 1.11 8.31 -3.52
CA THR A 147 0.84 7.55 -2.30
C THR A 147 0.89 6.05 -2.55
N ILE A 148 0.19 5.56 -3.58
CA ILE A 148 0.06 4.11 -3.86
C ILE A 148 1.42 3.47 -4.18
N LEU A 149 2.28 4.13 -4.94
CA LEU A 149 3.60 3.58 -5.28
C LEU A 149 4.63 3.72 -4.14
N ASN A 150 4.32 4.50 -3.11
CA ASN A 150 5.12 4.60 -1.88
C ASN A 150 4.63 3.68 -0.76
N GLU A 151 3.52 2.97 -0.97
CA GLU A 151 3.03 1.95 -0.06
C GLU A 151 4.01 0.75 0.03
N GLU A 152 4.14 0.17 1.20
CA GLU A 152 4.80 -1.13 1.36
C GLU A 152 3.90 -2.26 0.86
N VAL A 153 4.42 -3.09 -0.04
CA VAL A 153 3.69 -4.25 -0.58
C VAL A 153 4.54 -5.50 -0.37
N PRO A 154 4.50 -6.11 0.84
CA PRO A 154 5.37 -7.23 1.20
C PRO A 154 5.22 -8.44 0.26
N GLU A 155 4.00 -8.70 -0.23
CA GLU A 155 3.72 -9.79 -1.16
C GLU A 155 4.44 -9.66 -2.51
N LEU A 156 4.86 -8.44 -2.89
CA LEU A 156 5.65 -8.15 -4.10
C LEU A 156 7.08 -7.70 -3.77
N GLY A 157 7.49 -7.73 -2.50
CA GLY A 157 8.81 -7.27 -2.06
C GLY A 157 9.05 -5.76 -2.26
N ILE A 158 7.99 -4.95 -2.38
CA ILE A 158 8.12 -3.50 -2.60
C ILE A 158 8.21 -2.79 -1.24
N PRO A 159 9.34 -2.13 -0.92
CA PRO A 159 9.48 -1.41 0.34
C PRO A 159 8.77 -0.05 0.32
N ALA A 160 8.29 0.39 1.49
CA ALA A 160 7.74 1.73 1.68
C ALA A 160 8.67 2.82 1.13
N GLY A 161 8.10 3.88 0.55
CA GLY A 161 8.83 5.03 0.03
C GLY A 161 9.63 4.77 -1.26
N SER A 162 9.40 3.65 -1.95
CA SER A 162 10.18 3.25 -3.13
C SER A 162 10.08 4.27 -4.27
N PHE A 163 8.89 4.79 -4.56
CA PHE A 163 8.67 5.79 -5.60
C PHE A 163 9.27 7.16 -5.26
N GLY A 164 9.25 7.56 -3.99
CA GLY A 164 9.89 8.77 -3.50
C GLY A 164 11.41 8.71 -3.68
N ARG A 165 12.04 7.58 -3.31
CA ARG A 165 13.48 7.34 -3.55
C ARG A 165 13.79 7.34 -5.05
N PHE A 166 12.92 6.76 -5.87
CA PHE A 166 13.05 6.76 -7.32
C PHE A 166 13.00 8.17 -7.91
N LYS A 167 12.01 8.99 -7.54
CA LYS A 167 11.95 10.41 -7.95
C LYS A 167 13.21 11.17 -7.51
N PHE A 168 13.63 11.00 -6.25
CA PHE A 168 14.83 11.64 -5.73
C PHE A 168 16.07 11.30 -6.56
N ARG A 169 16.22 10.03 -6.96
CA ARG A 169 17.33 9.55 -7.78
C ARG A 169 17.34 10.14 -9.19
N PHE A 170 16.19 10.30 -9.83
CA PHE A 170 16.11 10.67 -11.26
C PHE A 170 15.74 12.14 -11.52
N LEU A 171 15.33 12.91 -10.51
CA LEU A 171 15.00 14.34 -10.65
C LEU A 171 16.01 15.29 -9.99
N ASN A 172 17.17 14.81 -9.55
CA ASN A 172 18.22 15.66 -8.96
C ASN A 172 19.17 16.23 -10.03
N ALA A 173 19.86 17.32 -9.72
CA ALA A 173 20.80 17.94 -10.66
C ALA A 173 22.03 17.07 -10.97
N ALA A 174 22.46 16.20 -10.04
CA ALA A 174 23.66 15.39 -10.22
C ALA A 174 23.50 14.36 -11.34
N ILE A 175 22.31 13.75 -11.51
CA ILE A 175 22.08 12.81 -12.61
C ILE A 175 22.06 13.49 -13.99
N ALA A 176 21.60 14.74 -14.06
CA ALA A 176 21.66 15.53 -15.28
C ALA A 176 23.11 15.92 -15.65
N VAL A 177 23.93 16.26 -14.65
CA VAL A 177 25.38 16.50 -14.85
C VAL A 177 26.07 15.22 -15.30
N GLU A 178 25.77 14.09 -14.67
CA GLU A 178 26.33 12.79 -15.08
C GLU A 178 25.94 12.42 -16.52
N PHE A 179 24.67 12.65 -16.91
CA PHE A 179 24.23 12.48 -18.29
C PHE A 179 25.05 13.32 -19.27
N ALA A 180 25.18 14.63 -19.01
CA ALA A 180 25.94 15.53 -19.87
C ALA A 180 27.41 15.11 -19.98
N ALA A 181 28.04 14.74 -18.85
CA ALA A 181 29.42 14.26 -18.82
C ALA A 181 29.59 12.98 -19.66
N LEU A 182 28.68 12.01 -19.53
CA LEU A 182 28.72 10.79 -20.33
C LEU A 182 28.53 11.05 -21.83
N GLN A 183 27.72 12.04 -22.21
CA GLN A 183 27.59 12.43 -23.62
C GLN A 183 28.89 13.03 -24.19
N VAL A 184 29.63 13.79 -23.38
CA VAL A 184 30.94 14.33 -23.78
C VAL A 184 31.98 13.22 -23.88
N ILE A 185 32.08 12.37 -22.85
CA ILE A 185 33.02 11.23 -22.81
C ILE A 185 32.77 10.28 -23.99
N GLY A 186 31.50 10.08 -24.36
CA GLY A 186 31.12 9.22 -25.48
C GLY A 186 31.65 9.67 -26.84
N LYS A 187 31.96 10.98 -27.03
CA LYS A 187 32.59 11.46 -28.26
C LYS A 187 34.00 10.91 -28.47
N SER A 188 34.69 10.57 -27.38
CA SER A 188 36.05 10.05 -27.39
C SER A 188 36.13 8.52 -27.33
N HIS A 189 34.98 7.84 -27.20
CA HIS A 189 34.87 6.38 -27.16
C HIS A 189 34.14 5.90 -28.42
N ALA A 190 34.89 5.59 -29.48
CA ALA A 190 34.34 5.07 -30.73
C ALA A 190 34.30 3.53 -30.71
N GLY A 191 33.11 2.95 -30.91
CA GLY A 191 32.91 1.49 -30.98
C GLY A 191 31.98 0.94 -29.90
N GLY A 192 32.04 -0.37 -29.69
CA GLY A 192 31.14 -1.12 -28.82
C GLY A 192 30.07 -1.91 -29.61
N PRO A 193 29.22 -2.68 -28.91
CA PRO A 193 28.26 -3.57 -29.55
C PRO A 193 27.26 -2.79 -30.42
N PRO A 194 27.18 -3.06 -31.74
CA PRO A 194 26.32 -2.31 -32.66
C PRO A 194 24.83 -2.39 -32.29
N GLU A 195 24.41 -3.44 -31.59
CA GLU A 195 23.06 -3.67 -31.07
C GLU A 195 22.62 -2.56 -30.10
N LEU A 196 23.56 -1.92 -29.40
CA LEU A 196 23.25 -0.86 -28.44
C LEU A 196 23.05 0.50 -29.10
N ARG A 197 23.60 0.72 -30.31
CA ARG A 197 23.72 2.06 -30.92
C ARG A 197 22.36 2.73 -31.14
N VAL A 198 21.38 1.97 -31.65
CA VAL A 198 20.03 2.49 -31.89
C VAL A 198 19.36 2.86 -30.56
N ALA A 199 19.48 2.00 -29.54
CA ALA A 199 18.88 2.23 -28.24
C ALA A 199 19.47 3.46 -27.53
N THR A 200 20.79 3.62 -27.57
CA THR A 200 21.47 4.76 -26.92
C THR A 200 21.21 6.09 -27.61
N GLU A 201 21.21 6.12 -28.95
CA GLU A 201 20.84 7.30 -29.73
C GLU A 201 19.39 7.72 -29.48
N GLU A 202 18.47 6.75 -29.43
CA GLU A 202 17.08 6.99 -29.10
C GLU A 202 16.92 7.54 -27.69
N ASP A 203 17.56 6.91 -26.70
CA ASP A 203 17.41 7.26 -25.30
C ASP A 203 17.98 8.65 -24.99
N SER A 204 19.19 8.94 -25.51
CA SER A 204 19.84 10.26 -25.36
C SER A 204 19.02 11.38 -26.00
N ARG A 205 18.50 11.16 -27.22
CA ARG A 205 17.66 12.15 -27.91
C ARG A 205 16.42 12.50 -27.09
N VAL A 206 15.71 11.51 -26.55
CA VAL A 206 14.51 11.74 -25.74
C VAL A 206 14.83 12.50 -24.46
N ILE A 207 15.92 12.16 -23.77
CA ILE A 207 16.37 12.89 -22.56
C ILE A 207 16.65 14.37 -22.90
N TRP A 208 17.33 14.64 -24.01
CA TRP A 208 17.58 16.01 -24.47
C TRP A 208 16.28 16.77 -24.79
N GLU A 209 15.33 16.15 -25.49
CA GLU A 209 14.04 16.78 -25.78
C GLU A 209 13.23 17.09 -24.51
N MET A 210 13.24 16.19 -23.52
CA MET A 210 12.61 16.43 -22.21
C MET A 210 13.24 17.62 -21.46
N GLY A 211 14.54 17.88 -21.67
CA GLY A 211 15.26 19.01 -21.08
C GLY A 211 14.99 20.37 -21.73
N LYS A 212 14.73 20.41 -23.05
CA LYS A 212 14.59 21.65 -23.85
C LYS A 212 13.39 22.54 -23.48
N GLY A 213 12.38 22.01 -22.78
CA GLY A 213 11.14 22.74 -22.46
C GLY A 213 10.88 23.02 -20.97
N ARG A 214 11.76 22.60 -20.05
CA ARG A 214 11.48 22.60 -18.59
C ARG A 214 12.67 23.00 -17.70
N GLY A 215 13.78 23.45 -18.28
CA GLY A 215 15.05 23.72 -17.58
C GLY A 215 15.00 24.73 -16.42
N HIS A 216 13.95 25.54 -16.31
CA HIS A 216 13.76 26.48 -15.21
C HIS A 216 12.68 26.05 -14.20
N GLU A 217 11.72 25.21 -14.60
CA GLU A 217 10.62 24.76 -13.71
C GLU A 217 10.91 23.43 -13.02
N LEU A 218 11.50 22.43 -13.69
CA LEU A 218 11.73 21.12 -13.09
C LEU A 218 12.84 21.10 -12.05
N THR A 219 13.80 22.00 -12.13
CA THR A 219 14.96 22.05 -11.22
C THR A 219 14.69 22.93 -10.02
N LEU A 220 13.96 24.04 -10.17
CA LEU A 220 13.70 24.98 -9.08
C LEU A 220 12.37 24.68 -8.35
N LYS A 221 11.28 24.28 -9.03
CA LYS A 221 10.04 23.90 -8.32
C LYS A 221 10.14 22.55 -7.65
N ASN A 222 10.90 21.57 -8.17
CA ASN A 222 11.13 20.32 -7.43
C ASN A 222 12.15 20.50 -6.31
N ALA A 223 13.19 21.32 -6.49
CA ALA A 223 14.09 21.66 -5.39
C ALA A 223 13.37 22.46 -4.29
N LEU A 224 12.51 23.44 -4.64
CA LEU A 224 11.66 24.13 -3.66
C LEU A 224 10.58 23.23 -3.05
N ALA A 225 9.98 22.29 -3.79
CA ALA A 225 9.03 21.34 -3.23
C ALA A 225 9.72 20.32 -2.30
N VAL A 226 10.96 19.95 -2.58
CA VAL A 226 11.80 19.12 -1.71
C VAL A 226 12.29 19.91 -0.49
N VAL A 227 12.64 21.19 -0.64
CA VAL A 227 13.02 22.07 0.48
C VAL A 227 11.79 22.48 1.31
N GLN A 228 10.61 22.65 0.72
CA GLN A 228 9.35 22.87 1.45
C GLN A 228 8.88 21.61 2.16
N LYS A 229 9.08 20.41 1.60
CA LYS A 229 8.85 19.14 2.31
C LYS A 229 9.87 18.88 3.42
N SER A 230 11.13 19.32 3.26
CA SER A 230 12.13 19.31 4.34
C SER A 230 11.84 20.38 5.42
N GLY A 231 11.27 21.52 5.04
CA GLY A 231 10.85 22.60 5.95
C GLY A 231 9.56 22.29 6.71
N PHE A 232 8.69 21.40 6.19
CA PHE A 232 7.51 20.94 6.92
C PHE A 232 7.82 19.83 7.94
N ALA A 233 8.96 19.14 7.80
CA ALA A 233 9.44 18.21 8.82
C ALA A 233 9.86 18.92 10.13
N ALA A 234 10.07 20.24 10.10
CA ALA A 234 10.39 21.05 11.26
C ALA A 234 9.16 21.63 12.00
N TRP A 235 7.94 21.34 11.55
CA TRP A 235 6.71 21.75 12.24
C TRP A 235 5.69 20.61 12.34
N PHE A 236 6.10 19.50 12.95
CA PHE A 236 5.17 18.59 13.64
C PHE A 236 5.91 17.88 14.77
N PRO A 237 5.74 18.30 16.04
CA PRO A 237 6.17 17.48 17.15
C PRO A 237 5.26 16.24 17.21
N LEU A 238 5.85 15.04 17.12
CA LEU A 238 5.36 13.78 17.71
C LEU A 238 3.85 13.44 17.51
N GLN A 239 3.38 13.23 16.28
CA GLN A 239 1.97 12.83 16.04
C GLN A 239 1.64 11.35 16.33
N LYS A 240 2.62 10.43 16.40
CA LYS A 240 2.33 9.02 16.78
C LYS A 240 1.89 8.85 18.23
N GLY A 241 2.42 9.67 19.14
CA GLY A 241 2.12 9.57 20.58
C GLY A 241 0.78 10.20 20.95
N ILE A 242 0.38 11.29 20.29
CA ILE A 242 -0.81 12.06 20.64
C ILE A 242 -2.09 11.39 20.07
N SER A 243 -2.06 10.86 18.84
CA SER A 243 -3.24 10.21 18.24
C SER A 243 -3.58 8.87 18.89
N GLY A 244 -2.58 8.04 19.24
CA GLY A 244 -2.80 6.82 20.04
C GLY A 244 -3.30 7.15 21.44
N TRP A 245 -2.70 8.15 22.10
CA TRP A 245 -3.15 8.64 23.40
C TRP A 245 -4.60 9.16 23.38
N MET A 246 -5.01 9.93 22.35
CA MET A 246 -6.41 10.39 22.22
C MET A 246 -7.39 9.24 21.94
N GLY A 247 -6.95 8.19 21.23
CA GLY A 247 -7.73 6.98 20.96
C GLY A 247 -8.06 6.17 22.22
N ASP A 248 -7.10 6.09 23.15
CA ASP A 248 -7.20 5.25 24.35
C ASP A 248 -7.59 6.03 25.62
N THR A 249 -7.60 7.37 25.58
CA THR A 249 -7.88 8.21 26.75
C THR A 249 -9.38 8.52 26.89
N LYS A 250 -9.97 7.96 27.94
CA LYS A 250 -11.31 8.31 28.41
C LYS A 250 -11.24 9.48 29.40
N VAL A 251 -11.94 10.58 29.13
CA VAL A 251 -11.94 11.82 29.95
C VAL A 251 -12.86 11.73 31.18
N ALA A 252 -13.72 10.72 31.26
CA ALA A 252 -14.57 10.42 32.42
C ALA A 252 -14.96 8.93 32.44
N ARG A 253 -15.25 8.34 33.62
CA ARG A 253 -15.56 6.90 33.81
C ARG A 253 -14.48 5.92 33.29
N PRO A 254 -13.19 6.09 33.64
CA PRO A 254 -12.16 5.11 33.28
C PRO A 254 -12.55 3.72 33.80
N HIS A 255 -12.37 2.67 32.99
CA HIS A 255 -12.69 1.27 33.31
C HIS A 255 -14.17 0.94 33.60
N SER A 256 -15.11 1.79 33.17
CA SER A 256 -16.55 1.54 33.31
C SER A 256 -17.28 1.69 31.98
N HIS A 257 -18.17 0.73 31.71
CA HIS A 257 -19.00 0.63 30.50
C HIS A 257 -20.47 0.44 30.89
N LEU A 258 -21.40 0.92 30.07
CA LEU A 258 -22.84 0.81 30.36
C LEU A 258 -23.41 -0.58 30.05
N ILE A 259 -22.80 -1.31 29.10
CA ILE A 259 -23.22 -2.66 28.74
C ILE A 259 -22.68 -3.65 29.78
N SER A 260 -23.58 -4.46 30.33
CA SER A 260 -23.23 -5.48 31.34
C SER A 260 -22.70 -6.79 30.72
N ALA A 261 -21.91 -7.54 31.49
CA ALA A 261 -21.44 -8.88 31.08
C ALA A 261 -22.59 -9.83 30.70
N ARG A 262 -23.74 -9.73 31.39
CA ARG A 262 -24.94 -10.52 31.08
C ARG A 262 -25.54 -10.15 29.72
N GLN A 263 -25.51 -8.88 29.37
CA GLN A 263 -25.95 -8.42 28.04
C GLN A 263 -25.00 -8.90 26.95
N ILE A 264 -23.68 -8.85 27.17
CA ILE A 264 -22.68 -9.38 26.24
C ILE A 264 -22.93 -10.88 25.99
N GLU A 265 -23.14 -11.67 27.04
CA GLU A 265 -23.44 -13.11 26.90
C GLU A 265 -24.74 -13.36 26.11
N SER A 266 -25.77 -12.52 26.34
CA SER A 266 -27.04 -12.60 25.61
C SER A 266 -26.87 -12.27 24.12
N ILE A 267 -26.08 -11.23 23.79
CA ILE A 267 -25.73 -10.87 22.41
C ILE A 267 -25.03 -12.04 21.72
N GLY A 268 -24.03 -12.64 22.37
CA GLY A 268 -23.24 -13.74 21.80
C GLY A 268 -24.07 -14.93 21.31
N LYS A 269 -25.24 -15.19 21.94
CA LYS A 269 -26.17 -16.26 21.53
C LYS A 269 -26.97 -15.94 20.27
N ARG A 270 -27.00 -14.67 19.83
CA ARG A 270 -27.76 -14.18 18.67
C ARG A 270 -26.90 -13.90 17.45
N LEU A 271 -25.59 -13.75 17.64
CA LEU A 271 -24.64 -13.44 16.59
C LEU A 271 -24.35 -14.65 15.68
N GLN A 272 -24.03 -14.36 14.43
CA GLN A 272 -23.62 -15.34 13.42
C GLN A 272 -22.34 -14.87 12.74
N PRO A 273 -21.43 -15.79 12.33
CA PRO A 273 -20.27 -15.42 11.53
C PRO A 273 -20.66 -14.57 10.31
N GLY A 274 -20.07 -13.37 10.24
CA GLY A 274 -20.36 -12.35 9.23
C GLY A 274 -21.24 -11.20 9.72
N ASP A 275 -21.77 -11.22 10.95
CA ASP A 275 -22.46 -10.04 11.49
C ASP A 275 -21.48 -8.86 11.66
N ILE A 276 -21.99 -7.65 11.46
CA ILE A 276 -21.25 -6.39 11.61
C ILE A 276 -21.71 -5.73 12.89
N ILE A 277 -20.77 -5.44 13.78
CA ILE A 277 -20.99 -4.84 15.09
C ILE A 277 -20.52 -3.40 15.04
N PHE A 278 -21.39 -2.46 15.40
CA PHE A 278 -21.05 -1.04 15.58
C PHE A 278 -20.98 -0.74 17.05
N GLU A 279 -19.96 0.02 17.44
CA GLU A 279 -19.69 0.33 18.84
C GLU A 279 -19.57 1.83 19.08
N ARG A 280 -19.95 2.18 20.29
CA ARG A 280 -19.84 3.52 20.83
C ARG A 280 -19.30 3.44 22.24
N HIS A 281 -18.17 4.09 22.46
CA HIS A 281 -17.69 4.41 23.80
C HIS A 281 -17.93 5.90 24.07
N GLU A 282 -18.59 6.20 25.18
CA GLU A 282 -18.77 7.56 25.66
C GLU A 282 -17.50 8.05 26.33
N TRP A 283 -17.31 9.38 26.36
CA TRP A 283 -16.20 10.05 27.03
C TRP A 283 -14.79 9.74 26.51
N TYR A 284 -14.62 9.16 25.32
CA TYR A 284 -13.31 9.04 24.69
C TYR A 284 -12.90 10.32 23.97
N LEU A 285 -11.64 10.71 24.09
CA LEU A 285 -11.10 11.94 23.50
C LEU A 285 -11.10 11.87 21.95
N SER A 286 -11.07 10.67 21.37
CA SER A 286 -11.26 10.41 19.94
C SER A 286 -12.61 10.89 19.38
N ASN A 287 -13.64 11.05 20.22
CA ASN A 287 -14.95 11.60 19.81
C ASN A 287 -14.88 13.10 19.40
N LEU A 288 -13.77 13.79 19.68
CA LEU A 288 -13.52 15.17 19.22
C LEU A 288 -13.10 15.26 17.75
N GLY A 289 -12.61 14.17 17.15
CA GLY A 289 -11.99 14.18 15.81
C GLY A 289 -12.75 13.43 14.71
N LEU A 290 -13.63 12.49 15.06
CA LEU A 290 -14.39 11.68 14.10
C LEU A 290 -15.87 12.10 14.06
N PRO A 291 -16.44 12.45 12.88
CA PRO A 291 -17.83 12.89 12.79
C PRO A 291 -18.82 11.73 12.91
N GLY A 292 -19.76 11.82 13.85
CA GLY A 292 -20.91 10.90 13.97
C GLY A 292 -21.01 10.17 15.29
N PHE A 293 -22.19 9.59 15.56
CA PHE A 293 -22.44 8.83 16.79
C PHE A 293 -21.65 7.54 16.83
N TRP A 294 -21.70 6.71 15.77
CA TRP A 294 -20.94 5.46 15.71
C TRP A 294 -19.51 5.71 15.29
N THR A 295 -18.57 5.33 16.16
CA THR A 295 -17.14 5.64 16.00
C THR A 295 -16.27 4.41 15.74
N HIS A 296 -16.79 3.22 15.99
CA HIS A 296 -16.08 1.96 15.75
C HIS A 296 -16.97 0.90 15.10
N VAL A 297 -16.35 -0.05 14.39
CA VAL A 297 -17.04 -1.17 13.76
C VAL A 297 -16.13 -2.40 13.68
N ALA A 298 -16.71 -3.57 13.93
CA ALA A 298 -16.00 -4.84 14.03
C ALA A 298 -16.74 -5.97 13.29
N LEU A 299 -15.99 -7.01 12.90
CA LEU A 299 -16.54 -8.20 12.24
C LEU A 299 -16.67 -9.34 13.25
N PHE A 300 -17.88 -9.87 13.43
CA PHE A 300 -18.06 -11.11 14.16
C PHE A 300 -17.62 -12.29 13.29
N VAL A 301 -16.50 -12.91 13.63
CA VAL A 301 -15.98 -14.09 12.92
C VAL A 301 -16.36 -15.39 13.60
N GLY A 302 -16.66 -15.38 14.90
CA GLY A 302 -16.95 -16.57 15.71
C GLY A 302 -15.72 -17.43 16.00
N THR A 303 -15.86 -18.43 16.86
CA THR A 303 -14.80 -19.44 17.14
C THR A 303 -14.64 -20.42 15.97
N PRO A 304 -13.55 -21.21 15.91
CA PRO A 304 -13.41 -22.28 14.92
C PRO A 304 -14.59 -23.27 14.90
N GLU A 305 -15.16 -23.57 16.05
CA GLU A 305 -16.32 -24.45 16.19
C GLU A 305 -17.58 -23.81 15.62
N GLU A 306 -17.83 -22.53 15.96
CA GLU A 306 -18.96 -21.76 15.44
C GLU A 306 -18.88 -21.61 13.91
N ARG A 307 -17.70 -21.29 13.37
CA ARG A 307 -17.46 -21.20 11.92
C ARG A 307 -17.63 -22.55 11.23
N ARG A 308 -17.05 -23.63 11.78
CA ARG A 308 -17.20 -24.98 11.22
C ARG A 308 -18.66 -25.40 11.15
N ALA A 309 -19.43 -25.15 12.22
CA ALA A 309 -20.86 -25.47 12.25
C ALA A 309 -21.65 -24.60 11.26
N PHE A 310 -21.43 -23.28 11.26
CA PHE A 310 -22.19 -22.34 10.44
C PHE A 310 -21.93 -22.53 8.94
N PHE A 311 -20.67 -22.76 8.55
CA PHE A 311 -20.21 -22.91 7.18
C PHE A 311 -20.19 -24.36 6.67
N ASN A 312 -20.76 -25.32 7.41
CA ASN A 312 -21.00 -26.67 6.91
C ASN A 312 -22.18 -26.70 5.92
N ASP A 313 -22.00 -26.03 4.78
CA ASP A 313 -23.01 -25.79 3.75
C ASP A 313 -22.52 -26.31 2.39
N ALA A 314 -23.43 -26.78 1.52
CA ALA A 314 -23.06 -27.35 0.23
C ALA A 314 -22.35 -26.33 -0.68
N GLU A 315 -22.90 -25.11 -0.78
CA GLU A 315 -22.33 -24.04 -1.61
C GLU A 315 -20.94 -23.66 -1.11
N VAL A 316 -20.75 -23.59 0.22
CA VAL A 316 -19.45 -23.28 0.81
C VAL A 316 -18.45 -24.40 0.51
N ARG A 317 -18.83 -25.68 0.67
CA ARG A 317 -17.93 -26.82 0.42
C ARG A 317 -17.45 -26.85 -1.03
N GLU A 318 -18.35 -26.58 -1.98
CA GLU A 318 -18.01 -26.54 -3.41
C GLU A 318 -17.07 -25.38 -3.73
N TRP A 319 -17.37 -24.20 -3.19
CA TRP A 319 -16.52 -23.03 -3.32
C TRP A 319 -15.12 -23.26 -2.72
N VAL A 320 -15.02 -23.85 -1.53
CA VAL A 320 -13.73 -24.18 -0.89
C VAL A 320 -12.93 -25.16 -1.73
N LYS A 321 -13.56 -26.18 -2.31
CA LYS A 321 -12.90 -27.11 -3.24
C LYS A 321 -12.36 -26.39 -4.48
N GLY A 322 -13.13 -25.46 -5.05
CA GLY A 322 -12.70 -24.62 -6.16
C GLY A 322 -11.49 -23.73 -5.83
N LEU A 323 -11.28 -23.40 -4.56
CA LEU A 323 -10.10 -22.68 -4.06
C LEU A 323 -8.93 -23.60 -3.66
N GLY A 324 -9.01 -24.90 -3.94
CA GLY A 324 -7.96 -25.87 -3.65
C GLY A 324 -8.03 -26.52 -2.25
N GLY A 325 -9.13 -26.33 -1.51
CA GLY A 325 -9.39 -27.04 -0.25
C GLY A 325 -10.05 -28.39 -0.52
N ALA A 326 -9.25 -29.46 -0.62
CA ALA A 326 -9.71 -30.78 -1.08
C ALA A 326 -10.87 -31.38 -0.27
N ASP A 327 -10.93 -31.10 1.04
CA ASP A 327 -11.97 -31.59 1.95
C ASP A 327 -13.25 -30.72 1.93
N GLY A 328 -13.24 -29.59 1.21
CA GLY A 328 -14.33 -28.61 1.22
C GLY A 328 -14.53 -27.90 2.56
N ASN A 329 -13.60 -28.05 3.52
CA ASN A 329 -13.76 -27.51 4.86
C ASN A 329 -13.20 -26.08 4.94
N PHE A 330 -14.05 -25.13 5.34
CA PHE A 330 -13.66 -23.73 5.44
C PHE A 330 -12.55 -23.48 6.49
N GLU A 331 -12.56 -24.20 7.61
CA GLU A 331 -11.50 -24.08 8.62
C GLU A 331 -10.15 -24.59 8.08
N SER A 332 -10.16 -25.70 7.34
CA SER A 332 -8.96 -26.22 6.66
C SER A 332 -8.40 -25.19 5.68
N LEU A 333 -9.27 -24.53 4.91
CA LEU A 333 -8.88 -23.45 3.99
C LEU A 333 -8.25 -22.27 4.71
N LEU A 334 -8.85 -21.78 5.81
CA LEU A 334 -8.28 -20.67 6.60
C LEU A 334 -6.89 -21.02 7.15
N LYS A 335 -6.73 -22.23 7.69
CA LYS A 335 -5.45 -22.71 8.22
C LYS A 335 -4.39 -22.82 7.12
N GLN A 336 -4.76 -23.29 5.93
CA GLN A 336 -3.85 -23.44 4.80
C GLN A 336 -3.44 -22.08 4.20
N ARG A 337 -4.40 -21.17 4.00
CA ARG A 337 -4.17 -19.87 3.35
C ARG A 337 -3.50 -18.86 4.27
N TYR A 338 -3.88 -18.84 5.54
CA TYR A 338 -3.43 -17.85 6.50
C TYR A 338 -3.01 -18.50 7.83
N PRO A 339 -1.98 -19.36 7.86
CA PRO A 339 -1.60 -20.12 9.06
C PRO A 339 -1.30 -19.24 10.28
N THR A 340 -0.67 -18.09 10.08
CA THR A 340 -0.38 -17.12 11.14
C THR A 340 -1.64 -16.47 11.69
N ALA A 341 -2.52 -15.97 10.82
CA ALA A 341 -3.80 -15.39 11.22
C ALA A 341 -4.69 -16.42 11.92
N TYR A 342 -4.74 -17.65 11.37
CA TYR A 342 -5.45 -18.77 11.97
C TYR A 342 -4.95 -19.05 13.39
N SER A 343 -3.64 -19.15 13.57
CA SER A 343 -3.04 -19.37 14.90
C SER A 343 -3.38 -18.25 15.87
N ARG A 344 -3.37 -16.98 15.42
CA ARG A 344 -3.82 -15.83 16.23
C ARG A 344 -5.30 -15.91 16.61
N SER A 345 -6.16 -16.42 15.72
CA SER A 345 -7.58 -16.61 15.99
C SER A 345 -7.88 -17.68 17.05
N LEU A 346 -6.91 -18.55 17.36
CA LEU A 346 -7.02 -19.56 18.42
C LEU A 346 -6.57 -19.06 19.79
N ILE A 347 -5.93 -17.89 19.86
CA ILE A 347 -5.41 -17.36 21.13
C ILE A 347 -6.59 -16.98 22.01
N ILE A 348 -6.63 -17.58 23.20
CA ILE A 348 -7.46 -17.11 24.31
C ILE A 348 -6.81 -15.84 24.86
N LYS A 349 -7.57 -14.75 24.92
CA LYS A 349 -7.06 -13.44 25.34
C LYS A 349 -6.94 -13.36 26.87
N ASP A 350 -6.39 -12.24 27.35
CA ASP A 350 -6.10 -12.03 28.78
C ASP A 350 -7.35 -12.12 29.67
N ASP A 351 -8.52 -11.88 29.10
CA ASP A 351 -9.84 -12.05 29.72
C ASP A 351 -10.30 -13.52 29.83
N LYS A 352 -9.46 -14.47 29.38
CA LYS A 352 -9.71 -15.91 29.34
C LYS A 352 -10.89 -16.32 28.46
N ARG A 353 -11.26 -15.48 27.48
CA ARG A 353 -12.34 -15.73 26.53
C ARG A 353 -11.79 -16.09 25.16
N PRO A 354 -12.50 -16.92 24.38
CA PRO A 354 -12.09 -17.24 23.02
C PRO A 354 -12.22 -16.01 22.12
N SER A 355 -11.31 -15.89 21.15
CA SER A 355 -11.42 -14.87 20.12
C SER A 355 -12.66 -15.13 19.24
N ARG A 356 -13.51 -14.13 19.08
CA ARG A 356 -14.73 -14.18 18.26
C ARG A 356 -14.88 -12.99 17.31
N ILE A 357 -14.10 -11.94 17.53
CA ILE A 357 -14.16 -10.69 16.79
C ILE A 357 -12.85 -10.52 16.01
N LEU A 358 -12.94 -9.92 14.83
CA LEU A 358 -11.81 -9.39 14.10
C LEU A 358 -12.06 -7.91 13.83
N GLU A 359 -11.18 -7.06 14.34
CA GLU A 359 -11.33 -5.61 14.34
C GLU A 359 -9.99 -4.91 14.13
N ALA A 360 -10.00 -3.68 13.62
CA ALA A 360 -8.81 -2.83 13.60
C ALA A 360 -8.88 -1.85 14.77
N ILE A 361 -7.99 -2.00 15.74
CA ILE A 361 -7.85 -1.21 16.97
C ILE A 361 -6.40 -0.72 17.09
N SER A 362 -6.01 0.03 18.13
CA SER A 362 -4.68 0.65 18.23
C SER A 362 -3.50 -0.35 18.09
N GLU A 363 -3.70 -1.61 18.46
CA GLU A 363 -2.75 -2.72 18.28
C GLU A 363 -2.66 -3.26 16.82
N GLY A 364 -3.51 -2.75 15.92
CA GLY A 364 -3.68 -3.20 14.55
C GLY A 364 -4.90 -4.10 14.35
N VAL A 365 -4.96 -4.78 13.21
CA VAL A 365 -6.04 -5.73 12.90
C VAL A 365 -5.87 -6.98 13.76
N SER A 366 -6.68 -7.07 14.80
CA SER A 366 -6.52 -8.02 15.89
C SER A 366 -7.76 -8.89 16.05
N PHE A 367 -7.52 -10.16 16.35
CA PHE A 367 -8.57 -11.01 16.90
C PHE A 367 -8.77 -10.62 18.37
N THR A 368 -10.03 -10.48 18.80
CA THR A 368 -10.42 -10.10 20.17
C THR A 368 -11.63 -10.93 20.62
N SER A 369 -11.92 -10.92 21.92
CA SER A 369 -13.11 -11.56 22.47
C SER A 369 -14.34 -10.69 22.25
N LEU A 370 -15.54 -11.29 22.31
CA LEU A 370 -16.78 -10.52 22.29
C LEU A 370 -16.90 -9.65 23.55
N GLU A 371 -16.28 -10.05 24.65
CA GLU A 371 -16.25 -9.33 25.91
C GLU A 371 -15.39 -8.06 25.84
N TYR A 372 -14.27 -8.09 25.12
CA TYR A 372 -13.43 -6.92 24.87
C TYR A 372 -14.19 -5.86 24.07
N THR A 373 -14.68 -6.23 22.88
CA THR A 373 -15.51 -5.40 21.99
C THR A 373 -16.84 -4.99 22.65
N GLY A 374 -17.40 -5.90 23.46
CA GLY A 374 -18.67 -5.72 24.17
C GLY A 374 -18.59 -4.77 25.35
N ALA A 375 -17.39 -4.48 25.85
CA ALA A 375 -17.13 -3.52 26.91
C ALA A 375 -17.22 -2.09 26.35
N SER A 376 -18.41 -1.71 25.89
CA SER A 376 -18.73 -0.41 25.31
C SER A 376 -20.02 0.16 25.92
N ASP A 377 -20.38 1.37 25.53
CA ASP A 377 -21.54 2.06 26.08
C ASP A 377 -22.79 1.87 25.21
N SER A 378 -22.64 1.63 23.90
CA SER A 378 -23.73 1.19 23.02
C SER A 378 -23.23 0.25 21.92
N ILE A 379 -24.07 -0.72 21.53
CA ILE A 379 -23.77 -1.70 20.48
C ILE A 379 -24.95 -1.82 19.53
N GLY A 380 -24.72 -1.63 18.24
CA GLY A 380 -25.66 -1.93 17.17
C GLY A 380 -25.18 -3.09 16.32
N VAL A 381 -26.07 -3.99 15.91
CA VAL A 381 -25.67 -5.14 15.09
C VAL A 381 -26.57 -5.26 13.86
N ILE A 382 -25.93 -5.37 12.70
CA ILE A 382 -26.59 -5.70 11.43
C ILE A 382 -26.05 -7.02 10.86
N ARG A 383 -26.91 -7.77 10.19
CA ARG A 383 -26.58 -9.03 9.53
C ARG A 383 -26.67 -8.87 8.02
N PRO A 384 -25.57 -9.00 7.28
CA PRO A 384 -25.60 -8.96 5.82
C PRO A 384 -26.56 -10.00 5.24
N ARG A 385 -27.40 -9.62 4.27
CA ARG A 385 -28.30 -10.50 3.50
C ARG A 385 -27.54 -11.31 2.45
N LEU A 386 -26.39 -11.85 2.82
CA LEU A 386 -25.48 -12.58 1.94
C LEU A 386 -25.59 -14.08 2.18
N SER A 387 -25.27 -14.88 1.15
CA SER A 387 -25.18 -16.33 1.30
C SER A 387 -24.08 -16.70 2.30
N LYS A 388 -24.13 -17.92 2.83
CA LYS A 388 -23.06 -18.42 3.70
C LYS A 388 -21.71 -18.43 3.00
N ARG A 389 -21.68 -18.71 1.69
CA ARG A 389 -20.47 -18.63 0.87
C ARG A 389 -19.92 -17.22 0.82
N ASP A 390 -20.75 -16.21 0.60
CA ASP A 390 -20.30 -14.81 0.59
C ASP A 390 -19.80 -14.36 1.97
N LYS A 391 -20.46 -14.76 3.06
CA LYS A 391 -19.97 -14.50 4.43
C LYS A 391 -18.64 -15.22 4.72
N ALA A 392 -18.48 -16.45 4.25
CA ALA A 392 -17.22 -17.19 4.35
C ALA A 392 -16.10 -16.48 3.57
N GLN A 393 -16.39 -16.00 2.36
CA GLN A 393 -15.45 -15.21 1.57
C GLN A 393 -15.07 -13.88 2.25
N ALA A 394 -16.03 -13.21 2.88
CA ALA A 394 -15.76 -12.00 3.66
C ALA A 394 -14.79 -12.26 4.81
N ILE A 395 -15.02 -13.34 5.58
CA ILE A 395 -14.14 -13.75 6.68
C ILE A 395 -12.77 -14.17 6.16
N LEU A 396 -12.70 -14.92 5.05
CA LEU A 396 -11.44 -15.30 4.41
C LEU A 396 -10.63 -14.06 4.00
N ARG A 397 -11.27 -13.04 3.44
CA ARG A 397 -10.64 -11.75 3.13
C ARG A 397 -10.20 -11.01 4.37
N ALA A 398 -11.02 -10.98 5.41
CA ALA A 398 -10.66 -10.31 6.67
C ALA A 398 -9.40 -10.93 7.30
N PHE A 399 -9.23 -12.26 7.23
CA PHE A 399 -8.04 -12.96 7.73
C PHE A 399 -6.73 -12.52 7.06
N LEU A 400 -6.76 -12.10 5.78
CA LEU A 400 -5.60 -11.54 5.07
C LEU A 400 -5.03 -10.31 5.77
N TYR A 401 -5.90 -9.53 6.42
CA TYR A 401 -5.52 -8.28 7.06
C TYR A 401 -5.00 -8.47 8.49
N SER A 402 -5.12 -9.66 9.08
CA SER A 402 -4.69 -9.92 10.45
C SER A 402 -3.23 -9.55 10.72
N GLY A 403 -3.02 -8.72 11.73
CA GLY A 403 -1.72 -8.22 12.19
C GLY A 403 -1.13 -7.08 11.38
N ARG A 404 -1.88 -6.49 10.43
CA ARG A 404 -1.51 -5.19 9.87
C ARG A 404 -1.65 -4.10 10.95
N PRO A 405 -0.74 -3.13 11.02
CA PRO A 405 -0.79 -2.06 12.02
C PRO A 405 -2.01 -1.14 11.82
N TYR A 406 -2.42 -0.45 12.87
CA TYR A 406 -3.55 0.49 12.85
C TYR A 406 -3.19 1.78 12.11
N ASP A 407 -4.15 2.32 11.35
CA ASP A 407 -3.98 3.62 10.73
C ASP A 407 -4.38 4.78 11.64
N PHE A 408 -3.43 5.28 12.43
CA PHE A 408 -3.63 6.49 13.24
C PHE A 408 -3.76 7.78 12.42
N ASN A 409 -3.49 7.72 11.11
CA ASN A 409 -3.58 8.85 10.19
C ASN A 409 -4.87 8.82 9.34
N PHE A 410 -5.70 7.77 9.38
CA PHE A 410 -6.95 7.64 8.63
C PHE A 410 -6.80 7.85 7.10
N ASP A 411 -5.80 7.21 6.47
CA ASP A 411 -5.48 7.29 5.04
C ASP A 411 -5.91 6.03 4.24
N PHE A 412 -7.10 6.12 3.64
CA PHE A 412 -7.73 5.05 2.84
C PHE A 412 -7.08 4.79 1.47
N LEU A 413 -6.03 5.54 1.09
CA LEU A 413 -5.32 5.30 -0.17
C LEU A 413 -4.36 4.11 -0.06
N THR A 414 -3.92 3.77 1.15
CA THR A 414 -2.97 2.67 1.38
C THR A 414 -3.62 1.44 2.03
N ASP A 415 -3.15 0.24 1.71
CA ASP A 415 -3.54 -0.99 2.40
C ASP A 415 -2.59 -1.35 3.57
N SER A 416 -1.50 -0.60 3.78
CA SER A 416 -0.46 -0.87 4.79
C SER A 416 -0.88 -0.61 6.25
N THR A 417 -1.91 0.22 6.45
CA THR A 417 -2.52 0.53 7.74
C THR A 417 -4.03 0.52 7.56
N LEU A 418 -4.81 0.00 8.52
CA LEU A 418 -6.27 -0.12 8.39
C LEU A 418 -7.01 0.61 9.50
N VAL A 419 -8.06 1.33 9.13
CA VAL A 419 -9.09 1.83 10.07
C VAL A 419 -10.17 0.76 10.27
N CYS A 420 -10.87 0.75 11.40
CA CYS A 420 -11.91 -0.23 11.73
C CYS A 420 -12.95 -0.42 10.61
N SER A 421 -13.46 0.67 10.03
CA SER A 421 -14.42 0.63 8.93
C SER A 421 -13.82 0.21 7.59
N GLU A 422 -12.53 0.40 7.39
CA GLU A 422 -11.83 -0.03 6.18
C GLU A 422 -11.69 -1.56 6.12
N LEU A 423 -11.45 -2.20 7.27
CA LEU A 423 -11.46 -3.67 7.39
C LEU A 423 -12.81 -4.23 6.92
N ILE A 424 -13.92 -3.67 7.40
CA ILE A 424 -15.27 -4.10 7.02
C ILE A 424 -15.56 -3.81 5.54
N PHE A 425 -15.17 -2.62 5.07
CA PHE A 425 -15.32 -2.22 3.68
C PHE A 425 -14.62 -3.21 2.74
N LYS A 426 -13.35 -3.54 3.02
CA LYS A 426 -12.54 -4.47 2.21
C LYS A 426 -12.99 -5.92 2.33
N ALA A 427 -13.38 -6.36 3.54
CA ALA A 427 -13.89 -7.72 3.73
C ALA A 427 -15.16 -7.97 2.90
N TYR A 428 -16.07 -7.01 2.87
CA TYR A 428 -17.33 -7.10 2.14
C TYR A 428 -17.29 -6.53 0.72
N GLU A 429 -16.12 -6.14 0.21
CA GLU A 429 -16.02 -5.51 -1.10
C GLU A 429 -16.55 -6.45 -2.20
N PRO A 430 -17.46 -6.01 -3.05
CA PRO A 430 -17.99 -6.80 -4.17
C PRO A 430 -16.88 -7.22 -5.15
N GLY A 431 -16.88 -8.47 -5.59
CA GLY A 431 -15.87 -8.99 -6.53
C GLY A 431 -15.45 -10.42 -6.21
N GLY A 432 -14.72 -11.06 -7.12
CA GLY A 432 -14.31 -12.47 -6.97
C GLY A 432 -15.52 -13.40 -6.80
N GLY A 433 -16.61 -13.13 -7.52
CA GLY A 433 -17.87 -13.86 -7.44
C GLY A 433 -18.75 -13.56 -6.22
N MET A 434 -18.33 -12.68 -5.30
CA MET A 434 -19.10 -12.27 -4.12
C MET A 434 -20.00 -11.06 -4.45
N ARG A 435 -21.27 -11.10 -4.03
CA ARG A 435 -22.20 -9.97 -4.20
C ARG A 435 -21.75 -8.74 -3.40
N GLY A 436 -21.25 -8.99 -2.20
CA GLY A 436 -20.67 -7.97 -1.33
C GLY A 436 -21.68 -6.99 -0.74
N LEU A 437 -21.16 -5.98 -0.05
CA LEU A 437 -21.89 -4.81 0.43
C LEU A 437 -21.31 -3.57 -0.24
N ARG A 438 -22.16 -2.61 -0.60
CA ARG A 438 -21.75 -1.28 -1.05
C ARG A 438 -21.92 -0.33 0.11
N PHE A 439 -20.84 0.16 0.70
CA PHE A 439 -20.89 1.20 1.74
C PHE A 439 -20.63 2.59 1.16
N PRO A 440 -21.20 3.65 1.75
CA PRO A 440 -20.96 5.01 1.29
C PRO A 440 -19.52 5.41 1.57
N VAL A 441 -18.96 6.21 0.66
CA VAL A 441 -17.64 6.81 0.79
C VAL A 441 -17.81 8.32 0.77
N SER A 442 -17.39 8.99 1.83
CA SER A 442 -17.45 10.45 2.01
C SER A 442 -16.05 11.03 2.09
N GLU A 443 -15.90 12.32 1.80
CA GLU A 443 -14.62 13.02 1.96
C GLU A 443 -14.56 13.73 3.31
N VAL A 444 -13.57 13.38 4.15
CA VAL A 444 -13.30 14.01 5.45
C VAL A 444 -11.84 14.50 5.42
N VAL A 445 -11.64 15.82 5.53
CA VAL A 445 -10.31 16.47 5.50
C VAL A 445 -9.49 16.04 4.25
N GLY A 446 -10.12 16.03 3.08
CA GLY A 446 -9.47 15.66 1.81
C GLY A 446 -9.24 14.15 1.60
N ARG A 447 -9.73 13.29 2.51
CA ARG A 447 -9.57 11.84 2.45
C ARG A 447 -10.92 11.13 2.30
N LYS A 448 -10.98 10.13 1.42
CA LYS A 448 -12.18 9.31 1.24
C LYS A 448 -12.28 8.26 2.33
N VAL A 449 -13.32 8.32 3.15
CA VAL A 449 -13.56 7.41 4.26
C VAL A 449 -14.96 6.82 4.14
N SER A 450 -15.09 5.53 4.41
CA SER A 450 -16.38 4.97 4.82
C SER A 450 -16.41 4.98 6.34
N THR A 451 -17.29 5.78 6.95
CA THR A 451 -17.36 5.88 8.42
C THR A 451 -18.34 4.85 8.99
N PRO A 452 -18.13 4.33 10.21
CA PRO A 452 -19.13 3.50 10.89
C PRO A 452 -20.51 4.18 10.92
N ASN A 453 -20.55 5.48 11.24
CA ASN A 453 -21.80 6.25 11.23
C ASN A 453 -22.46 6.34 9.85
N GLY A 454 -21.66 6.44 8.78
CA GLY A 454 -22.13 6.41 7.39
C GLY A 454 -22.73 5.05 7.00
N MET A 455 -22.14 3.96 7.46
CA MET A 455 -22.69 2.61 7.25
C MET A 455 -24.05 2.44 7.95
N VAL A 456 -24.20 2.92 9.19
CA VAL A 456 -25.50 2.89 9.91
C VAL A 456 -26.52 3.81 9.24
N ARG A 457 -26.11 4.99 8.76
CA ARG A 457 -26.96 5.88 7.97
C ARG A 457 -27.51 5.18 6.73
N GLN A 458 -26.65 4.54 5.94
CA GLN A 458 -27.07 3.80 4.75
C GLN A 458 -28.04 2.68 5.11
N PHE A 459 -27.74 1.89 6.14
CA PHE A 459 -28.64 0.84 6.63
C PHE A 459 -30.04 1.41 6.97
N ALA A 460 -30.08 2.58 7.63
CA ALA A 460 -31.33 3.25 7.96
C ALA A 460 -32.10 3.75 6.74
N GLU A 461 -31.40 4.35 5.77
CA GLU A 461 -32.00 4.91 4.54
C GLU A 461 -32.53 3.81 3.60
N GLN A 462 -31.93 2.61 3.60
CA GLN A 462 -32.36 1.47 2.80
C GLN A 462 -33.43 0.60 3.48
N ALA A 463 -33.84 0.93 4.71
CA ALA A 463 -34.75 0.08 5.47
C ALA A 463 -36.13 -0.01 4.81
N GLY A 464 -36.56 -1.23 4.49
CA GLY A 464 -37.86 -1.48 3.87
C GLY A 464 -37.91 -1.30 2.35
N SER A 465 -36.76 -1.07 1.70
CA SER A 465 -36.64 -1.06 0.23
C SER A 465 -35.96 -2.33 -0.28
N ASP A 466 -36.06 -2.57 -1.59
CA ASP A 466 -35.35 -3.65 -2.29
C ASP A 466 -33.82 -3.46 -2.27
N GLU A 467 -33.35 -2.26 -1.94
CA GLU A 467 -31.92 -1.94 -1.79
C GLU A 467 -31.34 -2.39 -0.44
N SER A 468 -32.16 -2.88 0.51
CA SER A 468 -31.69 -3.33 1.82
C SER A 468 -30.65 -4.44 1.70
N GLN A 469 -29.43 -4.15 2.15
CA GLN A 469 -28.29 -5.07 2.08
C GLN A 469 -28.11 -5.92 3.34
N ALA A 470 -28.74 -5.53 4.46
CA ALA A 470 -28.60 -6.17 5.77
C ALA A 470 -29.90 -6.10 6.59
N ASP A 471 -30.02 -6.99 7.57
CA ASP A 471 -31.11 -7.03 8.55
C ASP A 471 -30.66 -6.54 9.92
N PHE A 472 -31.57 -5.91 10.67
CA PHE A 472 -31.34 -5.59 12.08
C PHE A 472 -31.24 -6.87 12.92
N VAL A 473 -30.26 -6.95 13.82
CA VAL A 473 -30.13 -8.05 14.79
C VAL A 473 -30.51 -7.58 16.20
N LEU A 474 -29.86 -6.53 16.68
CA LEU A 474 -30.09 -5.93 18.01
C LEU A 474 -29.47 -4.53 18.12
N PHE A 475 -29.92 -3.79 19.13
CA PHE A 475 -29.32 -2.53 19.54
C PHE A 475 -29.37 -2.42 21.07
N LEU A 476 -28.20 -2.40 21.70
CA LEU A 476 -28.05 -1.99 23.09
C LEU A 476 -27.74 -0.50 23.11
N ASP A 477 -28.69 0.27 23.63
CA ASP A 477 -28.63 1.72 23.70
C ASP A 477 -28.18 2.16 25.10
N GLY A 478 -27.06 2.86 25.18
CA GLY A 478 -26.47 3.34 26.41
C GLY A 478 -27.18 4.57 26.93
N PHE A 479 -27.59 4.54 28.20
CA PHE A 479 -28.18 5.68 28.88
C PHE A 479 -27.34 6.11 30.07
N GLU A 480 -26.64 7.24 29.90
CA GLU A 480 -25.63 7.72 30.83
C GLU A 480 -26.26 8.17 32.16
N LYS A 481 -27.44 8.81 32.10
CA LYS A 481 -28.16 9.32 33.29
C LYS A 481 -28.47 8.20 34.31
N GLU A 482 -28.77 7.00 33.83
CA GLU A 482 -29.07 5.83 34.69
C GLU A 482 -27.92 4.82 34.75
N LYS A 483 -26.78 5.11 34.12
CA LYS A 483 -25.58 4.25 34.11
C LYS A 483 -25.86 2.81 33.68
N ARG A 484 -26.72 2.62 32.67
CA ARG A 484 -27.07 1.31 32.12
C ARG A 484 -27.26 1.37 30.60
N ALA A 485 -27.15 0.23 29.93
CA ALA A 485 -27.62 0.06 28.55
C ALA A 485 -28.93 -0.72 28.51
N VAL A 486 -29.79 -0.44 27.53
CA VAL A 486 -31.06 -1.14 27.32
C VAL A 486 -31.14 -1.76 25.94
N GLU A 487 -31.83 -2.89 25.80
CA GLU A 487 -32.16 -3.36 24.46
C GLU A 487 -33.27 -2.48 23.87
N SER A 488 -32.94 -1.76 22.81
CA SER A 488 -33.80 -0.79 22.15
C SER A 488 -34.35 -1.32 20.82
N THR A 489 -35.15 -0.52 20.13
CA THR A 489 -35.90 -0.95 18.95
C THR A 489 -35.11 -0.76 17.65
N PRO A 490 -35.48 -1.46 16.56
CA PRO A 490 -34.90 -1.22 15.24
C PRO A 490 -35.05 0.24 14.78
N GLU A 491 -36.15 0.91 15.14
CA GLU A 491 -36.42 2.30 14.78
C GLU A 491 -35.44 3.24 15.48
N GLN A 492 -35.15 3.00 16.77
CA GLN A 492 -34.15 3.77 17.51
C GLN A 492 -32.75 3.56 16.95
N PHE A 493 -32.40 2.32 16.58
CA PHE A 493 -31.13 2.06 15.91
C PHE A 493 -31.00 2.81 14.58
N ARG A 494 -32.05 2.82 13.75
CA ARG A 494 -32.06 3.57 12.47
C ARG A 494 -31.99 5.09 12.67
N ALA A 495 -32.46 5.62 13.80
CA ALA A 495 -32.34 7.03 14.14
C ALA A 495 -30.98 7.39 14.75
N SER A 496 -30.25 6.42 15.31
CA SER A 496 -29.06 6.65 16.14
C SER A 496 -27.92 7.37 15.42
N TRP A 497 -27.75 7.20 14.10
CA TRP A 497 -26.67 7.87 13.35
C TRP A 497 -26.80 9.40 13.32
N LYS A 498 -28.00 9.93 13.59
CA LYS A 498 -28.29 11.37 13.67
C LYS A 498 -27.88 11.99 15.00
N ARG A 499 -27.56 11.16 16.01
CA ARG A 499 -27.17 11.64 17.33
C ARG A 499 -25.83 12.38 17.22
N PRO A 500 -25.67 13.54 17.88
CA PRO A 500 -24.40 14.26 17.84
C PRO A 500 -23.32 13.54 18.65
N ASN A 501 -22.05 13.89 18.42
CA ASN A 501 -20.92 13.31 19.16
C ASN A 501 -21.02 13.48 20.68
N TRP A 502 -21.74 14.48 21.17
CA TRP A 502 -21.99 14.71 22.60
C TRP A 502 -23.45 14.41 22.98
N HIS A 503 -24.02 13.35 22.40
CA HIS A 503 -25.40 12.93 22.63
C HIS A 503 -25.72 12.76 24.12
N ILE A 504 -24.76 12.33 24.95
CA ILE A 504 -24.89 12.22 26.40
C ILE A 504 -25.38 13.50 27.10
N LEU A 505 -25.10 14.68 26.55
CA LEU A 505 -25.54 15.97 27.13
C LEU A 505 -27.02 16.25 26.86
N ILE A 506 -27.60 15.58 25.87
CA ILE A 506 -28.97 15.79 25.38
C ILE A 506 -29.77 14.48 25.33
N GLN A 507 -29.34 13.46 26.09
CA GLN A 507 -29.96 12.14 26.06
C GLN A 507 -31.38 12.16 26.63
N ASP A 508 -32.34 11.75 25.81
CA ASP A 508 -33.69 11.37 26.23
C ASP A 508 -33.69 9.96 26.82
N ALA A 509 -34.75 9.61 27.56
CA ALA A 509 -34.93 8.26 28.07
C ALA A 509 -35.02 7.27 26.88
N PRO A 510 -34.27 6.14 26.92
CA PRO A 510 -34.23 5.22 25.80
C PRO A 510 -35.56 4.46 25.67
N THR A 511 -35.98 4.20 24.44
CA THR A 511 -37.15 3.34 24.19
C THR A 511 -36.73 1.89 24.30
N GLU A 512 -37.23 1.16 25.29
CA GLU A 512 -36.95 -0.27 25.45
C GLU A 512 -37.77 -1.10 24.46
N ALA A 513 -37.16 -2.10 23.84
CA ALA A 513 -37.89 -3.10 23.08
C ALA A 513 -38.80 -3.88 24.03
N LYS A 514 -40.05 -4.11 23.61
CA LYS A 514 -40.95 -5.01 24.35
C LYS A 514 -40.27 -6.37 24.47
N ARG A 515 -40.11 -6.88 25.71
CA ARG A 515 -39.63 -8.25 25.94
C ARG A 515 -40.55 -9.20 25.17
N ARG A 516 -39.98 -9.93 24.21
CA ARG A 516 -40.66 -11.01 23.50
C ARG A 516 -40.75 -12.25 24.38
#